data_AF-A0AAE1FZW8-F1
#
_entry.id   AF-A0AAE1FZW8-F1
#
_cell.length_a   1.000
_cell.length_b   1.000
_cell.length_c   1.000
_cell.angle_alpha   90.00
_cell.angle_beta   90.00
_cell.angle_gamma   90.00
#
_symmetry.space_group_name_H-M   'P 1'
#
loop_
_entity.id
_entity.type
_entity.pdbx_description
1 polymer ?
#
loop_
_entity_poly.entity_id
_entity_poly.type
_entity_poly.pdbx_seq_one_letter_code
_entity_poly.pdbx_strand_id
1 'polypeptide(L)'
;MLVGDSHMRNLFSDLLTTISGPHLKFMLTRTEGVWKDGSNITTTMSIRAKALHEKIVAIDDHINFTLTFHWDHLLNRLPRMANEWLKNPTQTPSLIVFSGALHNIRQAQNLYITGGPKAAAQQYRQHLLQLRPSLIRLAASTRVVFKLVDHLWRTMLRKETQNALHDGWNYALFNEVAVDVLSGTGVVIWNNTLPMSYLYALECIRSPDRQTLPSRHWNCPDTGHVGYILVSQYTNMVLNDYCNRFLGFGEEYCL
;
A
#
# COMPACT_ATOMS: atom_id res chain seq x y z
N MET A 1 3.13 0.85 10.35
CA MET A 1 1.70 0.54 10.10
C MET A 1 1.37 0.73 8.64
N LEU A 2 0.58 -0.16 8.06
CA LEU A 2 0.10 -0.11 6.68
C LEU A 2 -1.43 -0.03 6.66
N VAL A 3 -1.99 0.86 5.84
CA VAL A 3 -3.44 1.07 5.77
C VAL A 3 -3.86 1.19 4.31
N GLY A 4 -4.81 0.36 3.89
CA GLY A 4 -5.28 0.41 2.50
C GLY A 4 -5.97 -0.85 2.01
N ASP A 5 -5.76 -1.12 0.73
CA ASP A 5 -6.34 -2.24 -0.02
C ASP A 5 -5.44 -3.49 -0.05
N SER A 6 -5.70 -4.40 -1.00
CA SER A 6 -4.94 -5.63 -1.20
C SER A 6 -3.48 -5.38 -1.53
N HIS A 7 -3.11 -4.24 -2.12
CA HIS A 7 -1.71 -3.93 -2.38
C HIS A 7 -0.95 -3.65 -1.08
N MET A 8 -1.56 -2.92 -0.14
CA MET A 8 -0.99 -2.73 1.21
C MET A 8 -0.93 -4.05 1.99
N ARG A 9 -1.89 -4.96 1.78
CA ARG A 9 -1.81 -6.31 2.33
C ARG A 9 -0.63 -7.11 1.75
N ASN A 10 -0.35 -6.97 0.46
CA ASN A 10 0.79 -7.63 -0.17
C ASN A 10 2.11 -7.10 0.37
N LEU A 11 2.22 -5.77 0.53
CA LEU A 11 3.37 -5.13 1.18
C LEU A 11 3.54 -5.57 2.63
N PHE A 12 2.44 -5.65 3.40
CA PHE A 12 2.46 -6.19 4.76
C PHE A 12 2.99 -7.62 4.79
N SER A 13 2.46 -8.48 3.91
CA SER A 13 2.90 -9.86 3.83
C SER A 13 4.38 -9.99 3.46
N ASP A 14 4.90 -9.10 2.62
CA ASP A 14 6.29 -9.15 2.19
C ASP A 14 7.25 -8.61 3.26
N LEU A 15 6.85 -7.55 3.98
CA LEU A 15 7.53 -7.11 5.19
C LEU A 15 7.61 -8.23 6.22
N LEU A 16 6.50 -8.93 6.50
CA LEU A 16 6.51 -10.07 7.42
C LEU A 16 7.48 -11.18 7.00
N THR A 17 7.57 -11.49 5.71
CA THR A 17 8.56 -12.45 5.20
C THR A 17 9.99 -11.94 5.39
N THR A 18 10.21 -10.65 5.19
CA THR A 18 11.55 -10.05 5.24
C THR A 18 12.08 -9.97 6.66
N ILE A 19 11.22 -9.63 7.63
CA ILE A 19 11.58 -9.54 9.05
C ILE A 19 11.39 -10.87 9.80
N SER A 20 11.08 -11.96 9.10
CA SER A 20 10.69 -13.21 9.75
C SER A 20 11.81 -13.74 10.64
N GLY A 21 11.45 -14.08 11.88
CA GLY A 21 12.34 -14.67 12.86
C GLY A 21 11.57 -15.51 13.88
N PRO A 22 12.27 -16.25 14.76
CA PRO A 22 11.63 -17.12 15.76
C PRO A 22 10.78 -16.38 16.80
N HIS A 23 10.95 -15.06 16.91
CA HIS A 23 10.22 -14.21 17.85
C HIS A 23 9.01 -13.51 17.23
N LEU A 24 8.83 -13.61 15.90
CA LEU A 24 7.73 -12.99 15.21
C LEU A 24 6.43 -13.75 15.49
N LYS A 25 5.44 -13.05 16.03
CA LYS A 25 4.08 -13.55 16.24
C LYS A 25 3.11 -12.67 15.49
N PHE A 26 1.99 -13.22 15.03
CA PHE A 26 0.92 -12.42 14.48
C PHE A 26 -0.46 -12.89 14.94
N MET A 27 -1.44 -12.00 14.85
CA MET A 27 -2.81 -12.18 15.25
C MET A 27 -3.74 -11.62 14.17
N LEU A 28 -4.80 -12.37 13.86
CA LEU A 28 -5.92 -11.91 13.04
C LEU A 28 -7.02 -11.40 13.96
N THR A 29 -7.77 -10.39 13.53
CA THR A 29 -8.87 -9.83 14.32
C THR A 29 -9.93 -10.89 14.60
N ARG A 30 -10.27 -11.74 13.63
CA ARG A 30 -11.29 -12.80 13.80
C ARG A 30 -10.90 -13.90 14.79
N THR A 31 -9.64 -13.98 15.21
CA THR A 31 -9.15 -14.99 16.16
C THR A 31 -8.64 -14.33 17.44
N GLU A 32 -9.31 -13.26 17.90
CA GLU A 32 -8.89 -12.43 19.04
C GLU A 32 -8.16 -13.22 20.14
N GLY A 33 -6.96 -12.76 20.52
CA GLY A 33 -6.13 -13.37 21.56
C GLY A 33 -5.29 -14.58 21.12
N VAL A 34 -5.55 -15.15 19.93
CA VAL A 34 -4.76 -16.28 19.42
C VAL A 34 -3.59 -15.77 18.58
N TRP A 35 -2.41 -15.77 19.19
CA TRP A 35 -1.14 -15.53 18.51
C TRP A 35 -0.67 -16.77 17.76
N LYS A 36 -0.18 -16.56 16.54
CA LYS A 36 0.37 -17.58 15.67
C LYS A 36 1.83 -17.26 15.36
N ASP A 37 2.61 -18.31 15.17
CA ASP A 37 4.01 -18.20 14.77
C ASP A 37 4.14 -17.56 13.37
N GLY A 38 4.86 -16.44 13.30
CA GLY A 38 5.13 -15.69 12.08
C GLY A 38 6.25 -16.27 11.22
N SER A 39 7.05 -17.22 11.74
CA SER A 39 8.08 -17.94 10.98
C SER A 39 7.51 -18.96 9.99
N ASN A 40 6.24 -19.32 10.15
CA ASN A 40 5.58 -20.28 9.26
C ASN A 40 5.22 -19.63 7.91
N ILE A 41 6.04 -19.90 6.89
CA ILE A 41 5.88 -19.41 5.51
C ILE A 41 4.51 -19.72 4.89
N THR A 42 3.89 -20.85 5.27
CA THR A 42 2.53 -21.24 4.85
C THR A 42 1.49 -20.23 5.31
N THR A 43 1.72 -19.64 6.48
CA THR A 43 0.87 -18.57 7.00
C THR A 43 1.01 -17.31 6.18
N THR A 44 2.24 -16.91 5.86
CA THR A 44 2.48 -15.73 5.03
C THR A 44 1.88 -15.91 3.64
N MET A 45 2.06 -17.09 3.02
CA MET A 45 1.39 -17.44 1.77
C MET A 45 -0.14 -17.43 1.89
N SER A 46 -0.70 -17.79 3.06
CA SER A 46 -2.15 -17.71 3.29
C SER A 46 -2.66 -16.25 3.41
N ILE A 47 -1.82 -15.31 3.86
CA ILE A 47 -2.13 -13.88 3.85
C ILE A 47 -2.13 -13.33 2.42
N ARG A 48 -1.22 -13.82 1.58
CA ARG A 48 -1.16 -13.50 0.14
C ARG A 48 -2.36 -14.05 -0.64
N ALA A 49 -2.78 -15.27 -0.30
CA ALA A 49 -3.79 -16.02 -1.06
C ALA A 49 -5.26 -15.77 -0.63
N LYS A 50 -5.51 -15.22 0.56
CA LYS A 50 -6.89 -15.05 1.09
C LYS A 50 -7.40 -13.62 0.92
N ALA A 51 -8.70 -13.49 0.67
CA ALA A 51 -9.48 -12.25 0.78
C ALA A 51 -9.59 -11.79 2.26
N LEU A 52 -8.45 -11.56 2.91
CA LEU A 52 -8.41 -11.02 4.27
C LEU A 52 -8.69 -9.52 4.20
N HIS A 53 -9.90 -9.16 4.63
CA HIS A 53 -10.40 -7.78 4.74
C HIS A 53 -10.53 -7.38 6.22
N GLU A 54 -9.54 -7.74 7.03
CA GLU A 54 -9.51 -7.50 8.47
C GLU A 54 -8.20 -6.83 8.91
N LYS A 55 -8.15 -6.37 10.16
CA LYS A 55 -6.89 -5.89 10.76
C LYS A 55 -5.99 -7.08 11.07
N ILE A 56 -4.70 -6.93 10.81
CA ILE A 56 -3.66 -7.90 11.16
C ILE A 56 -2.63 -7.18 12.02
N VAL A 57 -2.20 -7.82 13.10
CA VAL A 57 -1.14 -7.33 13.99
C VAL A 57 -0.04 -8.36 14.01
N ALA A 58 1.20 -7.94 13.81
CA ALA A 58 2.39 -8.73 14.03
C ALA A 58 3.29 -8.00 15.00
N ILE A 59 3.89 -8.75 15.91
CA ILE A 59 4.82 -8.26 16.92
C ILE A 59 6.07 -9.12 16.88
N ASP A 60 7.22 -8.48 17.07
CA ASP A 60 8.46 -9.15 17.42
C ASP A 60 8.91 -8.61 18.79
N ASP A 61 8.81 -9.46 19.81
CA ASP A 61 9.07 -9.08 21.20
C ASP A 61 10.58 -8.85 21.46
N HIS A 62 11.47 -9.37 20.61
CA HIS A 62 12.92 -9.26 20.79
C HIS A 62 13.44 -7.87 20.40
N ILE A 63 12.92 -7.32 19.31
CA ILE A 63 13.29 -5.98 18.81
C ILE A 63 12.21 -4.92 19.10
N ASN A 64 11.23 -5.25 19.95
CA ASN A 64 10.09 -4.39 20.29
C ASN A 64 9.42 -3.75 19.04
N PHE A 65 9.21 -4.58 18.01
CA PHE A 65 8.68 -4.13 16.73
C PHE A 65 7.22 -4.51 16.60
N THR A 66 6.40 -3.60 16.10
CA THR A 66 4.98 -3.86 15.81
C THR A 66 4.64 -3.44 14.38
N LEU A 67 4.19 -4.40 13.58
CA LEU A 67 3.67 -4.17 12.24
C LEU A 67 2.17 -4.46 12.22
N THR A 68 1.40 -3.48 11.76
CA THR A 68 -0.05 -3.59 11.65
C THR A 68 -0.51 -3.33 10.22
N PHE A 69 -1.50 -4.09 9.78
CA PHE A 69 -2.26 -3.82 8.57
C PHE A 69 -3.71 -3.51 8.93
N HIS A 70 -4.26 -2.45 8.33
CA HIS A 70 -5.67 -2.11 8.41
C HIS A 70 -6.30 -2.11 7.01
N TRP A 71 -7.27 -2.99 6.78
CA TRP A 71 -8.05 -3.01 5.54
C TRP A 71 -8.97 -1.80 5.42
N ASP A 72 -8.52 -0.73 4.77
CA ASP A 72 -9.33 0.48 4.52
C ASP A 72 -9.11 0.94 3.09
N HIS A 73 -9.61 0.13 2.14
CA HIS A 73 -9.39 0.30 0.70
C HIS A 73 -9.82 1.67 0.13
N LEU A 74 -10.68 2.42 0.83
CA LEU A 74 -11.08 3.79 0.49
C LEU A 74 -10.60 4.81 1.51
N LEU A 75 -9.83 4.43 2.52
CA LEU A 75 -9.40 5.31 3.61
C LEU A 75 -10.54 6.03 4.34
N ASN A 76 -11.77 5.51 4.28
CA ASN A 76 -12.95 6.14 4.89
C ASN A 76 -12.89 6.11 6.42
N ARG A 77 -12.14 5.18 7.00
CA ARG A 77 -11.96 5.08 8.47
C ARG A 77 -10.78 5.91 8.96
N LEU A 78 -9.95 6.44 8.06
CA LEU A 78 -8.78 7.25 8.41
C LEU A 78 -9.10 8.40 9.37
N PRO A 79 -10.15 9.23 9.19
CA PRO A 79 -10.40 10.32 10.12
C PRO A 79 -10.62 9.85 11.56
N ARG A 80 -11.32 8.72 11.74
CA ARG A 80 -11.54 8.11 13.05
C ARG A 80 -10.24 7.54 13.62
N MET A 81 -9.51 6.75 12.83
CA MET A 81 -8.23 6.16 13.27
C MET A 81 -7.22 7.24 13.64
N ALA A 82 -7.15 8.33 12.87
CA ALA A 82 -6.30 9.48 13.16
C ALA A 82 -6.63 10.10 14.51
N ASN A 83 -7.92 10.32 14.81
CA ASN A 83 -8.34 10.85 16.09
C ASN A 83 -8.00 9.90 17.26
N GLU A 84 -8.11 8.59 17.06
CA GLU A 84 -7.75 7.59 18.08
C GLU A 84 -6.24 7.62 18.38
N TRP A 85 -5.39 7.64 17.35
CA TRP A 85 -3.93 7.72 17.52
C TRP A 85 -3.50 9.05 18.15
N LEU A 86 -4.03 10.18 17.67
CA LEU A 86 -3.66 11.50 18.18
C LEU A 86 -4.10 11.72 19.65
N LYS A 87 -5.15 11.04 20.12
CA LYS A 87 -5.57 11.09 21.54
C LYS A 87 -4.68 10.26 22.45
N ASN A 88 -3.98 9.26 21.92
CA ASN A 88 -3.13 8.37 22.70
C ASN A 88 -1.74 8.26 22.06
N PRO A 89 -0.80 9.17 22.40
CA PRO A 89 0.52 9.20 21.81
C PRO A 89 1.29 7.87 21.92
N THR A 90 1.08 7.09 22.98
CA THR A 90 1.73 5.78 23.16
C THR A 90 1.23 4.72 22.18
N GLN A 91 0.09 4.95 21.53
CA GLN A 91 -0.47 4.10 20.48
C GLN A 91 -0.26 4.66 19.07
N THR A 92 0.36 5.84 18.94
CA THR A 92 0.64 6.43 17.63
C THR A 92 1.75 5.63 16.95
N PRO A 93 1.53 5.09 15.73
CA PRO A 93 2.57 4.39 15.01
C PRO A 93 3.73 5.33 14.67
N SER A 94 4.97 4.84 14.73
CA SER A 94 6.19 5.56 14.35
C SER A 94 6.30 5.85 12.84
N LEU A 95 5.66 5.00 12.02
CA LEU A 95 5.52 5.16 10.57
C LEU A 95 4.14 4.66 10.14
N ILE A 96 3.45 5.45 9.32
CA ILE A 96 2.19 5.07 8.69
C ILE A 96 2.32 5.19 7.17
N VAL A 97 2.00 4.12 6.44
CA VAL A 97 1.95 4.11 4.98
C VAL A 97 0.51 3.87 4.51
N PHE A 98 0.00 4.80 3.71
CA PHE A 98 -1.34 4.76 3.12
C PHE A 98 -1.30 4.42 1.63
N SER A 99 -2.29 3.67 1.17
CA SER A 99 -2.66 3.56 -0.26
C SER A 99 -4.15 3.23 -0.36
N GLY A 100 -4.85 3.81 -1.32
CA GLY A 100 -6.28 3.52 -1.55
C GLY A 100 -6.84 4.07 -2.86
N ALA A 101 -5.95 4.52 -3.75
CA ALA A 101 -6.36 5.18 -4.98
C ALA A 101 -7.00 4.19 -5.99
N LEU A 102 -6.55 2.93 -6.06
CA LEU A 102 -7.10 1.94 -7.00
C LEU A 102 -8.60 1.69 -6.81
N HIS A 103 -9.07 1.59 -5.57
CA HIS A 103 -10.49 1.40 -5.29
C HIS A 103 -11.31 2.68 -5.46
N ASN A 104 -10.71 3.86 -5.21
CA ASN A 104 -11.34 5.14 -5.55
C ASN A 104 -11.54 5.28 -7.06
N ILE A 105 -10.55 4.88 -7.86
CA ILE A 105 -10.64 4.77 -9.31
C ILE A 105 -11.82 3.85 -9.68
N ARG A 106 -11.91 2.64 -9.10
CA ARG A 106 -13.05 1.73 -9.36
C ARG A 106 -14.41 2.35 -9.05
N GLN A 107 -14.55 3.06 -7.94
CA GLN A 107 -15.81 3.71 -7.58
C GLN A 107 -16.21 4.83 -8.54
N ALA A 108 -15.23 5.45 -9.19
CA ALA A 108 -15.45 6.50 -10.17
C ALA A 108 -15.83 5.96 -11.57
N GLN A 109 -15.97 4.65 -11.77
CA GLN A 109 -16.30 4.04 -13.07
C GLN A 109 -17.55 4.64 -13.72
N ASN A 110 -18.64 4.81 -12.95
CA ASN A 110 -19.88 5.37 -13.50
C ASN A 110 -19.70 6.82 -13.92
N LEU A 111 -18.98 7.63 -13.14
CA LEU A 111 -18.67 9.03 -13.48
C LEU A 111 -17.69 9.14 -14.64
N TYR A 112 -16.77 8.18 -14.78
CA TYR A 112 -15.90 8.09 -15.94
C TYR A 112 -16.71 7.86 -17.22
N ILE A 113 -17.67 6.93 -17.20
CA ILE A 113 -18.50 6.61 -18.36
C ILE A 113 -19.37 7.80 -18.78
N THR A 114 -19.96 8.52 -17.81
CA THR A 114 -20.92 9.60 -18.10
C THR A 114 -20.29 10.98 -18.25
N GLY A 115 -19.19 11.26 -17.54
CA GLY A 115 -18.55 12.58 -17.45
C GLY A 115 -17.06 12.60 -17.80
N GLY A 116 -16.48 11.46 -18.17
CA GLY A 116 -15.09 11.33 -18.59
C GLY A 116 -14.05 11.32 -17.46
N PRO A 117 -12.76 11.21 -17.81
CA PRO A 117 -11.65 11.08 -16.85
C PRO A 117 -11.54 12.23 -15.86
N LYS A 118 -11.81 13.47 -16.29
CA LYS A 118 -11.74 14.64 -15.41
C LYS A 118 -12.81 14.61 -14.31
N ALA A 119 -14.03 14.19 -14.63
CA ALA A 119 -15.10 14.06 -13.64
C ALA A 119 -14.78 12.98 -12.60
N ALA A 120 -14.26 11.83 -13.06
CA ALA A 120 -13.81 10.76 -12.19
C ALA A 120 -12.65 11.20 -11.26
N ALA A 121 -11.64 11.88 -11.81
CA ALA A 121 -10.53 12.43 -11.03
C ALA A 121 -10.98 13.51 -10.03
N GLN A 122 -11.99 14.31 -10.38
CA GLN A 122 -12.55 15.31 -9.48
C GLN A 122 -13.24 14.67 -8.27
N GLN A 123 -13.93 13.53 -8.43
CA GLN A 123 -14.48 12.79 -7.29
C GLN A 123 -13.37 12.37 -6.32
N TYR A 124 -12.28 11.83 -6.85
CA TYR A 124 -11.11 11.45 -6.05
C TYR A 124 -10.45 12.65 -5.35
N ARG A 125 -10.35 13.80 -6.05
CA ARG A 125 -9.88 15.06 -5.48
C ARG A 125 -10.71 15.45 -4.25
N GLN A 126 -12.04 15.41 -4.36
CA GLN A 126 -12.93 15.75 -3.24
C GLN A 126 -12.75 14.80 -2.06
N HIS A 127 -12.61 13.50 -2.33
CA HIS A 127 -12.33 12.52 -1.29
C HIS A 127 -11.00 12.81 -0.57
N LEU A 128 -9.91 13.08 -1.29
CA LEU A 128 -8.63 13.45 -0.67
C LEU A 128 -8.71 14.76 0.12
N LEU A 129 -9.45 15.76 -0.36
CA LEU A 129 -9.67 17.01 0.37
C LEU A 129 -10.39 16.79 1.70
N GLN A 130 -11.31 15.82 1.78
CA GLN A 130 -11.97 15.43 3.04
C GLN A 130 -10.99 14.76 4.01
N LEU A 131 -10.03 13.97 3.52
CA LEU A 131 -9.02 13.31 4.33
C LEU A 131 -7.90 14.26 4.77
N ARG A 132 -7.66 15.34 4.01
CA ARG A 132 -6.54 16.27 4.18
C ARG A 132 -6.36 16.80 5.61
N PRO A 133 -7.39 17.24 6.36
CA PRO A 133 -7.21 17.71 7.73
C PRO A 133 -6.65 16.64 8.69
N SER A 134 -7.07 15.38 8.51
CA SER A 134 -6.57 14.27 9.32
C SER A 134 -5.13 13.90 8.95
N LEU A 135 -4.81 13.93 7.66
CA LEU A 135 -3.45 13.70 7.17
C LEU A 135 -2.46 14.76 7.65
N ILE A 136 -2.83 16.05 7.64
CA ILE A 136 -2.01 17.14 8.18
C ILE A 136 -1.70 16.90 9.66
N ARG A 137 -2.72 16.61 10.46
CA ARG A 137 -2.54 16.38 11.91
C ARG A 137 -1.66 15.16 12.20
N LEU A 138 -1.82 14.08 11.43
CA LEU A 138 -0.96 12.90 11.56
C LEU A 138 0.48 13.18 11.12
N ALA A 139 0.68 13.88 10.00
CA ALA A 139 2.02 14.20 9.51
C ALA A 139 2.79 15.16 10.45
N ALA A 140 2.07 15.95 11.25
CA ALA A 140 2.66 16.78 12.30
C ALA A 140 3.10 15.97 13.53
N SER A 141 2.54 14.78 13.77
CA SER A 141 2.86 13.96 14.95
C SER A 141 3.75 12.76 14.65
N THR A 142 3.70 12.23 13.43
CA THR A 142 4.44 11.03 13.03
C THR A 142 4.78 11.06 11.54
N ARG A 143 5.65 10.14 11.11
CA ARG A 143 5.96 9.99 9.68
C ARG A 143 4.78 9.36 8.96
N VAL A 144 4.20 10.13 8.04
CA VAL A 144 3.14 9.67 7.15
C VAL A 144 3.64 9.62 5.72
N VAL A 145 3.42 8.47 5.09
CA VAL A 145 3.72 8.22 3.69
C VAL A 145 2.42 7.91 2.96
N PHE A 146 2.23 8.51 1.79
CA PHE A 146 1.16 8.16 0.86
C PHE A 146 1.76 7.56 -0.40
N LYS A 147 1.53 6.25 -0.58
CA LYS A 147 1.97 5.50 -1.75
C LYS A 147 0.99 5.72 -2.90
N LEU A 148 1.51 6.19 -4.04
CA LEU A 148 0.74 6.37 -5.27
C LEU A 148 0.33 5.04 -5.94
N VAL A 149 -0.56 5.07 -6.93
CA VAL A 149 -0.91 3.87 -7.71
C VAL A 149 0.26 3.47 -8.59
N ASP A 150 0.50 2.16 -8.71
CA ASP A 150 1.51 1.62 -9.62
C ASP A 150 1.06 1.78 -11.09
N HIS A 151 2.01 2.08 -11.98
CA HIS A 151 1.71 2.02 -13.42
C HIS A 151 1.55 0.58 -13.87
N LEU A 152 0.30 0.17 -14.13
CA LEU A 152 -0.03 -1.13 -14.74
C LEU A 152 -0.46 -0.88 -16.19
N TRP A 153 0.44 -1.06 -17.15
CA TRP A 153 0.18 -0.71 -18.56
C TRP A 153 -0.55 -1.77 -19.38
N ARG A 154 -0.78 -2.99 -18.85
CA ARG A 154 -1.48 -4.05 -19.59
C ARG A 154 -2.94 -3.71 -19.90
N THR A 155 -3.56 -2.81 -19.14
CA THR A 155 -4.89 -2.26 -19.41
C THR A 155 -4.96 -1.47 -20.73
N MET A 156 -3.82 -1.07 -21.31
CA MET A 156 -3.78 -0.52 -22.67
C MET A 156 -3.87 -1.59 -23.77
N LEU A 157 -3.54 -2.86 -23.48
CA LEU A 157 -3.45 -3.93 -24.49
C LEU A 157 -4.74 -4.73 -24.67
N ARG A 158 -5.61 -4.79 -23.67
CA ARG A 158 -6.94 -5.38 -23.83
C ARG A 158 -7.93 -4.31 -24.25
N LYS A 159 -8.35 -4.34 -25.51
CA LYS A 159 -9.54 -3.64 -26.08
C LYS A 159 -10.87 -4.09 -25.45
N GLU A 160 -10.89 -4.50 -24.19
CA GLU A 160 -12.12 -4.83 -23.48
C GLU A 160 -12.64 -3.51 -22.88
N THR A 161 -13.67 -2.97 -23.54
CA THR A 161 -14.39 -1.71 -23.24
C THR A 161 -14.91 -1.58 -21.80
N GLN A 162 -14.78 -2.60 -20.96
CA GLN A 162 -15.29 -2.60 -19.59
C GLN A 162 -14.32 -2.00 -18.56
N ASN A 163 -13.04 -1.78 -18.89
CA ASN A 163 -12.03 -1.30 -17.92
C ASN A 163 -11.17 -0.12 -18.40
N ALA A 164 -11.69 0.76 -19.26
CA ALA A 164 -10.94 1.92 -19.79
C ALA A 164 -10.38 2.84 -18.67
N LEU A 165 -11.06 2.92 -17.53
CA LEU A 165 -10.61 3.69 -16.36
C LEU A 165 -9.37 3.10 -15.67
N HIS A 166 -9.04 1.84 -15.95
CA HIS A 166 -7.87 1.16 -15.43
C HIS A 166 -6.63 1.31 -16.32
N ASP A 167 -6.62 2.21 -17.30
CA ASP A 167 -5.44 2.46 -18.11
C ASP A 167 -4.31 3.22 -17.37
N GLY A 168 -3.09 3.14 -17.92
CA GLY A 168 -1.92 3.81 -17.35
C GLY A 168 -2.05 5.33 -17.28
N TRP A 169 -2.83 5.94 -18.18
CA TRP A 169 -3.06 7.38 -18.26
C TRP A 169 -3.97 7.87 -17.12
N ASN A 170 -5.03 7.12 -16.82
CA ASN A 170 -5.90 7.39 -15.69
C ASN A 170 -5.14 7.20 -14.37
N TYR A 171 -4.28 6.20 -14.24
CA TYR A 171 -3.43 6.09 -13.05
C TYR A 171 -2.50 7.30 -12.87
N ALA A 172 -1.92 7.82 -13.95
CA ALA A 172 -1.13 9.05 -13.90
C ALA A 172 -1.98 10.25 -13.45
N LEU A 173 -3.17 10.43 -14.03
CA LEU A 173 -4.09 11.52 -13.67
C LEU A 173 -4.48 11.48 -12.19
N PHE A 174 -4.82 10.31 -11.64
CA PHE A 174 -5.17 10.20 -10.22
C PHE A 174 -3.95 10.40 -9.31
N ASN A 175 -2.77 9.94 -9.73
CA ASN A 175 -1.52 10.20 -9.01
C ASN A 175 -1.19 11.71 -8.98
N GLU A 176 -1.38 12.44 -10.08
CA GLU A 176 -1.23 13.90 -10.13
C GLU A 176 -2.20 14.61 -9.16
N VAL A 177 -3.47 14.18 -9.13
CA VAL A 177 -4.45 14.70 -8.16
C VAL A 177 -3.98 14.48 -6.72
N ALA A 178 -3.43 13.30 -6.40
CA ALA A 178 -2.91 13.01 -5.08
C ALA A 178 -1.72 13.90 -4.71
N VAL A 179 -0.76 14.08 -5.63
CA VAL A 179 0.40 14.98 -5.45
C VAL A 179 -0.08 16.41 -5.18
N ASP A 180 -1.00 16.92 -5.99
CA ASP A 180 -1.51 18.29 -5.86
C ASP A 180 -2.25 18.52 -4.53
N VAL A 181 -3.22 17.66 -4.19
CA VAL A 181 -4.04 17.84 -2.98
C VAL A 181 -3.24 17.65 -1.69
N LEU A 182 -2.26 16.75 -1.70
CA LEU A 182 -1.44 16.43 -0.53
C LEU A 182 -0.19 17.31 -0.44
N SER A 183 0.07 18.17 -1.43
CA SER A 183 1.14 19.15 -1.37
C SER A 183 1.02 20.06 -0.15
N GLY A 184 2.16 20.29 0.51
CA GLY A 184 2.25 21.12 1.72
C GLY A 184 1.60 20.52 2.98
N THR A 185 1.13 19.26 2.95
CA THR A 185 0.51 18.63 4.14
C THR A 185 1.51 18.02 5.12
N GLY A 186 2.80 17.96 4.77
CA GLY A 186 3.83 17.22 5.50
C GLY A 186 3.83 15.71 5.22
N VAL A 187 2.82 15.18 4.53
CA VAL A 187 2.80 13.79 4.05
C VAL A 187 3.85 13.60 2.98
N VAL A 188 4.65 12.53 3.10
CA VAL A 188 5.59 12.15 2.06
C VAL A 188 4.89 11.37 0.97
N ILE A 189 5.00 11.86 -0.25
CA ILE A 189 4.45 11.18 -1.41
C ILE A 189 5.49 10.22 -1.95
N TRP A 190 5.19 8.92 -1.88
CA TRP A 190 5.96 7.91 -2.59
C TRP A 190 5.42 7.78 -3.99
N ASN A 191 6.12 8.46 -4.88
CA ASN A 191 5.89 8.35 -6.28
C ASN A 191 6.51 7.05 -6.79
N ASN A 192 5.72 5.97 -6.84
CA ASN A 192 6.22 4.67 -7.30
C ASN A 192 6.34 4.58 -8.81
N THR A 193 6.16 5.69 -9.54
CA THR A 193 6.52 5.80 -10.96
C THR A 193 8.04 5.82 -11.18
N LEU A 194 8.80 5.35 -10.18
CA LEU A 194 10.22 5.07 -10.24
C LEU A 194 10.53 4.19 -11.47
N PRO A 195 11.77 4.23 -11.99
CA PRO A 195 12.19 3.41 -13.13
C PRO A 195 11.76 1.94 -13.01
N MET A 196 11.67 1.38 -11.80
CA MET A 196 11.27 0.00 -11.57
C MET A 196 9.82 -0.33 -11.91
N SER A 197 8.83 0.52 -11.58
CA SER A 197 7.44 0.22 -11.95
C SER A 197 7.25 0.29 -13.46
N TYR A 198 7.94 1.23 -14.10
CA TYR A 198 7.95 1.39 -15.55
C TYR A 198 8.58 0.16 -16.23
N LEU A 199 9.75 -0.29 -15.77
CA LEU A 199 10.40 -1.49 -16.29
C LEU A 199 9.55 -2.76 -16.07
N TYR A 200 8.88 -2.88 -14.91
CA TYR A 200 7.92 -3.95 -14.67
C TYR A 200 6.76 -3.91 -15.68
N ALA A 201 6.19 -2.72 -15.91
CA ALA A 201 5.11 -2.52 -16.87
C ALA A 201 5.54 -2.86 -18.31
N LEU A 202 6.74 -2.46 -18.72
CA LEU A 202 7.32 -2.82 -20.02
C LEU A 202 7.49 -4.33 -20.19
N GLU A 203 7.99 -5.02 -19.17
CA GLU A 203 8.13 -6.47 -19.25
C GLU A 203 6.77 -7.17 -19.34
N CYS A 204 5.76 -6.68 -18.62
CA CYS A 204 4.40 -7.21 -18.73
C CYS A 204 3.71 -6.88 -20.07
N ILE A 205 4.14 -5.84 -20.79
CA ILE A 205 3.73 -5.61 -22.18
C ILE A 205 4.38 -6.62 -23.11
N ARG A 206 5.68 -6.87 -22.93
CA ARG A 206 6.46 -7.79 -23.76
C ARG A 206 6.03 -9.25 -23.55
N SER A 207 5.66 -9.60 -22.33
CA SER A 207 5.28 -10.96 -21.93
C SER A 207 4.02 -10.92 -21.07
N PRO A 208 2.85 -10.70 -21.68
CA PRO A 208 1.60 -10.51 -20.96
C PRO A 208 1.28 -11.70 -20.05
N ASP A 209 1.46 -12.93 -20.52
CA ASP A 209 1.08 -14.11 -19.73
C ASP A 209 2.16 -14.56 -18.74
N ARG A 210 3.21 -13.74 -18.55
CA ARG A 210 4.30 -14.02 -17.60
C ARG A 210 3.77 -14.00 -16.18
N GLN A 211 3.74 -15.18 -15.57
CA GLN A 211 3.35 -15.38 -14.19
C GLN A 211 4.21 -16.46 -13.56
N THR A 212 4.66 -16.24 -12.33
CA THR A 212 5.40 -17.26 -11.57
C THR A 212 4.47 -17.84 -10.51
N LEU A 213 4.18 -19.13 -10.57
CA LEU A 213 3.39 -19.82 -9.55
C LEU A 213 4.28 -20.69 -8.66
N PRO A 214 3.95 -20.87 -7.37
CA PRO A 214 2.88 -20.21 -6.62
C PRO A 214 3.24 -18.80 -6.10
N SER A 215 4.50 -18.39 -6.23
CA SER A 215 5.06 -17.20 -5.57
C SER A 215 4.50 -15.86 -6.05
N ARG A 216 3.92 -15.82 -7.26
CA ARG A 216 3.47 -14.59 -7.94
C ARG A 216 4.59 -13.55 -8.06
N HIS A 217 5.85 -14.01 -8.18
CA HIS A 217 7.01 -13.13 -8.36
C HIS A 217 6.82 -12.23 -9.58
N TRP A 218 6.47 -12.82 -10.72
CA TRP A 218 5.80 -12.13 -11.83
C TRP A 218 4.29 -12.36 -11.77
N ASN A 219 3.51 -11.34 -12.09
CA ASN A 219 2.06 -11.40 -12.08
C ASN A 219 1.44 -10.55 -13.20
N CYS A 220 1.99 -10.61 -14.41
CA CYS A 220 1.52 -9.81 -15.54
C CYS A 220 0.06 -10.05 -15.98
N PRO A 221 -0.56 -11.23 -15.74
CA PRO A 221 -2.02 -11.46 -15.85
C PRO A 221 -2.92 -10.56 -15.02
N ASP A 222 -2.41 -10.02 -13.92
CA ASP A 222 -3.22 -9.24 -12.99
C ASP A 222 -3.18 -7.75 -13.35
N THR A 223 -4.36 -7.15 -13.51
CA THR A 223 -4.52 -5.74 -13.87
C THR A 223 -4.67 -4.82 -12.66
N GLY A 224 -4.67 -5.36 -11.44
CA GLY A 224 -4.77 -4.61 -10.19
C GLY A 224 -3.57 -4.75 -9.27
N HIS A 225 -2.73 -5.78 -9.46
CA HIS A 225 -1.60 -6.05 -8.58
C HIS A 225 -0.31 -6.31 -9.35
N VAL A 226 0.73 -5.57 -8.99
CA VAL A 226 2.12 -5.87 -9.39
C VAL A 226 2.58 -7.19 -8.77
N GLY A 227 3.55 -7.85 -9.41
CA GLY A 227 4.18 -9.07 -8.89
C GLY A 227 5.07 -8.79 -7.67
N TYR A 228 5.36 -9.84 -6.90
CA TYR A 228 6.16 -9.73 -5.69
C TYR A 228 7.58 -9.22 -5.93
N ILE A 229 8.12 -9.36 -7.15
CA ILE A 229 9.39 -8.75 -7.52
C ILE A 229 9.42 -7.24 -7.24
N LEU A 230 8.30 -6.55 -7.50
CA LEU A 230 8.19 -5.11 -7.28
C LEU A 230 7.69 -4.79 -5.87
N VAL A 231 6.82 -5.62 -5.30
CA VAL A 231 6.40 -5.48 -3.88
C VAL A 231 7.60 -5.52 -2.96
N SER A 232 8.58 -6.40 -3.18
CA SER A 232 9.79 -6.48 -2.35
C SER A 232 10.68 -5.24 -2.46
N GLN A 233 10.62 -4.52 -3.58
CA GLN A 233 11.29 -3.22 -3.66
C GLN A 233 10.59 -2.18 -2.78
N TYR A 234 9.26 -2.19 -2.73
CA TYR A 234 8.50 -1.33 -1.82
C TYR A 234 8.75 -1.69 -0.36
N THR A 235 8.92 -2.98 -0.04
CA THR A 235 9.36 -3.44 1.28
C THR A 235 10.69 -2.81 1.66
N ASN A 236 11.69 -2.87 0.78
CA ASN A 236 12.99 -2.23 1.01
C ASN A 236 12.87 -0.72 1.20
N MET A 237 11.99 -0.04 0.46
CA MET A 237 11.73 1.39 0.66
C MET A 237 11.13 1.70 2.05
N VAL A 238 10.19 0.87 2.52
CA VAL A 238 9.63 0.99 3.88
C VAL A 238 10.70 0.79 4.94
N LEU A 239 11.50 -0.26 4.80
CA LEU A 239 12.58 -0.56 5.73
C LEU A 239 13.61 0.58 5.72
N ASN A 240 13.98 1.11 4.56
CA ASN A 240 14.90 2.24 4.45
C ASN A 240 14.32 3.53 5.07
N ASP A 241 13.06 3.91 4.81
CA ASP A 241 12.48 5.13 5.41
C ASP A 241 12.36 5.02 6.94
N TYR A 242 12.13 3.80 7.45
CA TYR A 242 12.13 3.52 8.87
C TYR A 242 13.56 3.57 9.46
N CYS A 243 14.48 2.79 8.88
CA CYS A 243 15.82 2.56 9.39
C CYS A 243 16.79 3.72 9.18
N ASN A 244 16.72 4.46 8.07
CA ASN A 244 17.68 5.52 7.74
C ASN A 244 17.73 6.65 8.79
N ARG A 245 16.71 6.74 9.65
CA ARG A 245 16.67 7.70 10.77
C ARG A 245 17.56 7.29 11.94
N PHE A 246 17.86 5.99 12.03
CA PHE A 246 18.64 5.37 13.08
C PHE A 246 20.05 4.99 12.57
N LEU A 247 20.21 4.80 11.26
CA LEU A 247 21.50 4.54 10.65
C LEU A 247 22.40 5.78 10.70
N GLY A 248 23.44 5.74 11.53
CA GLY A 248 24.59 6.61 11.38
C GLY A 248 25.41 6.23 10.14
N PHE A 249 26.11 7.17 9.51
CA PHE A 249 27.11 6.85 8.49
C PHE A 249 28.21 5.99 9.14
N GLY A 250 28.12 4.66 9.00
CA GLY A 250 29.04 3.68 9.59
C GLY A 250 28.38 2.44 10.19
N GLU A 251 27.06 2.41 10.33
CA GLU A 251 26.34 1.24 10.87
C GLU A 251 25.64 0.43 9.76
N GLU A 252 25.75 -0.90 9.83
CA GLU A 252 25.16 -1.83 8.86
C GLU A 252 23.73 -2.29 9.23
N TYR A 253 23.24 -1.91 10.42
CA TYR A 253 21.93 -2.31 10.92
C TYR A 253 21.29 -1.21 11.77
N CYS A 254 19.96 -1.21 11.82
CA CYS A 254 19.15 -0.26 12.58
C CYS A 254 19.02 -0.75 14.03
N LEU A 255 19.37 0.08 15.02
CA LEU A 255 19.18 -0.19 16.46
C LEU A 255 17.96 0.54 17.01
#